data_AF-A0A1F5AMA5-F1
#
_entry.id   AF-A0A1F5AMA5-F1
#
_cell.length_a   1.000
_cell.length_b   1.000
_cell.length_c   1.000
_cell.angle_alpha   90.00
_cell.angle_beta   90.00
_cell.angle_gamma   90.00
#
_symmetry.space_group_name_H-M   'P 1'
#
loop_
_entity.id
_entity.type
_entity.pdbx_description
1 polymer ?
#
loop_
_entity_poly.entity_id
_entity_poly.type
_entity_poly.pdbx_seq_one_letter_code
_entity_poly.pdbx_strand_id
1 'polypeptide(L)'
;MSERGQRPGLTSLLPEEDQQPQSIRFFKGPLALYNSYPFFREDVFAFQAGIMGEYANGCSLFLFEYDAEEAAGRRFSEARRKFSAEPKYRNIQWDGELLNAKDDRGRTILARRSGRYIVLLLGENNPETAETLLTRVEKRLTAQKEER
;
A
#
# COMPACT_ATOMS: atom_id res chain seq x y z
N MET A 1 -8.91 -1.52 32.38
CA MET A 1 -8.79 -0.57 31.25
C MET A 1 -7.82 -1.20 30.27
N SER A 2 -8.28 -1.67 29.12
CA SER A 2 -7.48 -2.53 28.24
C SER A 2 -7.22 -1.83 26.92
N GLU A 3 -5.96 -1.50 26.69
CA GLU A 3 -5.39 -0.92 25.49
C GLU A 3 -5.78 -1.74 24.25
N ARG A 4 -6.83 -1.32 23.55
CA ARG A 4 -7.25 -1.91 22.28
C ARG A 4 -6.94 -0.93 21.16
N GLY A 5 -5.93 -1.26 20.35
CA GLY A 5 -6.10 -1.16 18.90
C GLY A 5 -5.11 -0.35 18.09
N GLN A 6 -4.13 0.35 18.67
CA GLN A 6 -3.08 1.01 17.89
C GLN A 6 -1.81 0.16 17.95
N ARG A 7 -1.35 -0.38 16.81
CA ARG A 7 0.07 -0.75 16.68
C ARG A 7 0.82 0.54 16.36
N PRO A 8 1.46 1.20 17.34
CA PRO A 8 1.96 2.56 17.18
C PRO A 8 2.94 2.67 16.01
N GLY A 9 3.69 1.60 15.74
CA GLY A 9 4.69 1.56 14.67
C GLY A 9 4.15 1.59 13.24
N LEU A 10 2.90 1.18 12.96
CA LEU A 10 2.37 1.25 11.58
C LEU A 10 1.68 2.58 11.30
N THR A 11 1.01 3.17 12.30
CA THR A 11 0.38 4.49 12.18
C THR A 11 1.38 5.59 11.91
N SER A 12 2.56 5.54 12.54
CA SER A 12 3.64 6.51 12.33
C SER A 12 4.24 6.47 10.93
N LEU A 13 3.97 5.42 10.14
CA LEU A 13 4.45 5.29 8.76
C LEU A 13 3.54 5.98 7.75
N LEU A 14 2.29 6.29 8.13
CA LEU A 14 1.39 7.05 7.27
C LEU A 14 1.71 8.55 7.35
N PRO A 15 1.81 9.25 6.21
CA PRO A 15 1.84 10.69 6.18
C PRO A 15 0.61 11.28 6.84
N GLU A 16 0.82 12.18 7.80
CA GLU A 16 -0.27 12.91 8.46
C GLU A 16 -0.77 14.06 7.58
N GLU A 17 0.09 14.59 6.70
CA GLU A 17 -0.27 15.64 5.76
C GLU A 17 -1.41 15.16 4.85
N ASP A 18 -2.48 15.97 4.77
CA ASP A 18 -3.65 15.71 3.94
C ASP A 18 -4.43 14.42 4.30
N GLN A 19 -4.07 13.74 5.39
CA GLN A 19 -4.78 12.55 5.85
C GLN A 19 -6.17 12.93 6.38
N GLN A 20 -7.18 12.24 5.88
CA GLN A 20 -8.56 12.40 6.33
C GLN A 20 -8.68 11.94 7.79
N PRO A 21 -9.25 12.76 8.69
CA PRO A 21 -9.49 12.37 10.07
C PRO A 21 -10.30 11.06 10.14
N GLN A 22 -9.92 10.15 11.05
CA GLN A 22 -10.61 8.87 11.28
C GLN A 22 -10.66 7.91 10.08
N SER A 23 -9.86 8.16 9.02
CA SER A 23 -9.78 7.27 7.85
C SER A 23 -8.86 6.06 8.04
N ILE A 24 -8.07 6.04 9.13
CA ILE A 24 -7.09 4.99 9.38
C ILE A 24 -7.80 3.66 9.65
N ARG A 25 -7.46 2.64 8.86
CA ARG A 25 -7.95 1.27 9.04
C ARG A 25 -6.78 0.31 9.17
N PHE A 26 -6.87 -0.62 10.12
CA PHE A 26 -5.93 -1.72 10.25
C PHE A 26 -6.49 -2.99 9.65
N PHE A 27 -5.63 -3.73 8.94
CA PHE A 27 -5.97 -5.00 8.34
C PHE A 27 -5.23 -6.13 9.03
N LYS A 28 -5.97 -7.19 9.33
CA LYS A 28 -5.42 -8.51 9.68
C LYS A 28 -5.99 -9.51 8.69
N GLY A 29 -5.15 -9.90 7.72
CA GLY A 29 -5.52 -10.87 6.69
C GLY A 29 -6.34 -10.29 5.51
N PRO A 30 -6.59 -11.14 4.49
CA PRO A 30 -7.12 -10.72 3.19
C PRO A 30 -8.56 -10.22 3.21
N LEU A 31 -9.39 -10.71 4.13
CA LEU A 31 -10.80 -10.30 4.23
C LEU A 31 -10.95 -8.81 4.58
N ALA A 32 -10.10 -8.31 5.48
CA ALA A 32 -10.12 -6.91 5.87
C ALA A 32 -9.69 -6.00 4.71
N LEU A 33 -8.71 -6.45 3.91
CA LEU A 33 -8.29 -5.74 2.69
C LEU A 33 -9.41 -5.71 1.64
N TYR A 34 -10.09 -6.85 1.42
CA TYR A 34 -11.16 -6.97 0.43
C TYR A 34 -12.32 -6.00 0.69
N ASN A 35 -12.64 -5.72 1.96
CA ASN A 35 -13.66 -4.76 2.35
C ASN A 35 -13.27 -3.29 2.10
N SER A 36 -11.97 -2.99 1.98
CA SER A 36 -11.49 -1.66 1.60
C SER A 36 -11.32 -1.55 0.09
N TYR A 37 -10.52 -2.43 -0.51
CA TYR A 37 -10.37 -2.53 -1.95
C TYR A 37 -10.01 -3.97 -2.35
N PRO A 38 -10.80 -4.61 -3.22
CA PRO A 38 -10.54 -5.99 -3.63
C PRO A 38 -9.44 -6.02 -4.70
N PHE A 39 -8.17 -5.83 -4.32
CA PHE A 39 -7.03 -5.86 -5.24
C PHE A 39 -6.95 -7.16 -6.02
N PHE A 40 -7.22 -8.28 -5.38
CA PHE A 40 -7.30 -9.59 -6.03
C PHE A 40 -8.40 -10.41 -5.35
N ARG A 41 -8.94 -11.40 -6.05
CA ARG A 41 -9.86 -12.37 -5.43
C ARG A 41 -9.10 -13.36 -4.54
N GLU A 42 -7.86 -13.66 -4.91
CA GLU A 42 -6.94 -14.50 -4.15
C GLU A 42 -6.14 -13.67 -3.13
N ASP A 43 -5.59 -14.33 -2.11
CA ASP A 43 -4.69 -13.71 -1.14
C ASP A 43 -3.27 -13.56 -1.71
N VAL A 44 -3.11 -12.63 -2.65
CA VAL A 44 -1.84 -12.37 -3.35
C VAL A 44 -0.81 -11.70 -2.44
N PHE A 45 -1.26 -10.83 -1.54
CA PHE A 45 -0.35 -10.10 -0.66
C PHE A 45 0.06 -10.93 0.55
N ALA A 46 -0.85 -11.70 1.16
CA ALA A 46 -0.57 -12.58 2.31
C ALA A 46 0.31 -11.89 3.37
N PHE A 47 -0.06 -10.65 3.72
CA PHE A 47 0.65 -9.79 4.66
C PHE A 47 0.36 -10.16 6.11
N GLN A 48 1.30 -9.88 7.01
CA GLN A 48 1.13 -10.12 8.45
C GLN A 48 0.27 -9.03 9.10
N ALA A 49 0.50 -7.79 8.67
CA ALA A 49 -0.21 -6.62 9.14
C ALA A 49 -0.37 -5.62 8.00
N GLY A 50 -1.53 -4.96 7.94
CA GLY A 50 -1.76 -3.90 7.00
C GLY A 50 -2.33 -2.67 7.69
N ILE A 51 -2.08 -1.50 7.11
CA ILE A 51 -2.73 -0.25 7.48
C ILE A 51 -3.14 0.50 6.21
N MET A 52 -4.23 1.24 6.27
CA MET A 52 -4.66 2.17 5.23
C MET A 52 -4.98 3.53 5.83
N GLY A 53 -4.73 4.59 5.08
CA GLY A 53 -5.28 5.93 5.31
C GLY A 53 -5.85 6.50 4.02
N GLU A 54 -6.89 7.32 4.14
CA GLU A 54 -7.45 8.09 3.03
C GLU A 54 -6.93 9.53 3.11
N TYR A 55 -6.77 10.16 1.95
CA TYR A 55 -6.19 11.49 1.82
C TYR A 55 -7.15 12.43 1.09
N ALA A 56 -7.05 13.73 1.37
CA ALA A 56 -7.96 14.76 0.86
C ALA A 56 -8.00 14.85 -0.68
N ASN A 57 -6.96 14.39 -1.36
CA ASN A 57 -6.86 14.26 -2.82
C ASN A 57 -7.59 13.02 -3.38
N GLY A 58 -8.38 12.31 -2.59
CA GLY A 58 -9.08 11.09 -3.02
C GLY A 58 -8.17 9.87 -3.20
N CYS A 59 -6.92 9.92 -2.72
CA CYS A 59 -6.05 8.76 -2.66
C CYS A 59 -6.28 7.94 -1.39
N SER A 60 -6.21 6.64 -1.52
CA SER A 60 -6.08 5.67 -0.44
C SER A 60 -4.68 5.09 -0.48
N LEU A 61 -3.95 5.22 0.63
CA LEU A 61 -2.65 4.58 0.80
C LEU A 61 -2.83 3.30 1.60
N PHE A 62 -2.22 2.21 1.14
CA PHE A 62 -2.15 0.92 1.80
C PHE A 62 -0.69 0.60 2.07
N LEU A 63 -0.39 0.13 3.27
CA LEU A 63 0.94 -0.31 3.65
C LEU A 63 0.83 -1.69 4.29
N PHE A 64 1.60 -2.64 3.75
CA PHE A 64 1.64 -4.02 4.20
C PHE A 64 3.00 -4.35 4.76
N GLU A 65 3.03 -4.87 5.99
CA GLU A 65 4.22 -5.31 6.69
C GLU A 65 4.39 -6.83 6.59
N TYR A 66 5.66 -7.22 6.42
CA TYR A 66 6.13 -8.60 6.38
C TYR A 66 7.23 -8.82 7.43
N ASP A 67 7.45 -10.06 7.84
CA ASP A 67 8.47 -10.40 8.83
C ASP A 67 9.89 -10.03 8.36
N ALA A 68 10.15 -10.13 7.05
CA ALA A 68 11.47 -9.92 6.45
C ALA A 68 11.38 -9.29 5.04
N GLU A 69 12.49 -8.69 4.61
CA GLU A 69 12.62 -8.06 3.28
C GLU A 69 12.43 -9.09 2.15
N GLU A 70 12.96 -10.30 2.31
CA GLU A 70 12.82 -11.40 1.37
C GLU A 70 11.37 -11.90 1.26
N ALA A 71 10.59 -11.80 2.35
CA ALA A 71 9.17 -12.14 2.33
C ALA A 71 8.39 -11.10 1.53
N ALA A 72 8.63 -9.81 1.76
CA ALA A 72 8.06 -8.73 0.96
C ALA A 72 8.46 -8.84 -0.52
N GLY A 73 9.73 -9.17 -0.82
CA GLY A 73 10.23 -9.36 -2.18
C GLY A 73 9.52 -10.49 -2.94
N ARG A 74 9.31 -11.64 -2.30
CA ARG A 74 8.55 -12.76 -2.88
C ARG A 74 7.11 -12.37 -3.18
N ARG A 75 6.43 -11.70 -2.23
CA ARG A 75 5.04 -11.27 -2.39
C ARG A 75 4.87 -10.17 -3.42
N PHE A 76 5.81 -9.24 -3.50
CA PHE A 76 5.79 -8.21 -4.54
C PHE A 76 6.02 -8.79 -5.94
N SER A 77 6.91 -9.79 -6.06
CA SER A 77 7.11 -10.52 -7.32
C SER A 77 5.86 -11.32 -7.74
N GLU A 78 5.15 -11.91 -6.79
CA GLU A 78 3.87 -12.57 -7.03
C GLU A 78 2.80 -11.57 -7.47
N ALA A 79 2.68 -10.45 -6.76
CA ALA A 79 1.79 -9.35 -7.11
C ALA A 79 2.08 -8.86 -8.54
N ARG A 80 3.34 -8.71 -8.93
CA ARG A 80 3.73 -8.33 -10.29
C ARG A 80 3.15 -9.26 -11.35
N ARG A 81 3.27 -10.57 -11.16
CA ARG A 81 2.71 -11.57 -12.08
C ARG A 81 1.18 -11.47 -12.12
N LYS A 82 0.54 -11.30 -10.96
CA LYS A 82 -0.92 -11.21 -10.84
C LYS A 82 -1.49 -9.94 -11.45
N PHE A 83 -0.84 -8.78 -11.28
CA PHE A 83 -1.24 -7.54 -11.96
C PHE A 83 -1.27 -7.73 -13.48
N SER A 84 -0.22 -8.33 -14.05
CA SER A 84 -0.14 -8.59 -15.49
C SER A 84 -1.16 -9.61 -16.03
N ALA A 85 -1.68 -10.50 -15.17
CA ALA A 85 -2.63 -11.53 -15.55
C ALA A 85 -4.11 -11.16 -15.29
N GLU A 86 -4.37 -10.18 -14.43
CA GLU A 86 -5.71 -9.83 -13.99
C GLU A 86 -6.39 -8.85 -14.97
N PRO A 87 -7.50 -9.22 -15.63
CA PRO A 87 -8.11 -8.42 -16.71
C PRO A 87 -8.61 -7.03 -16.31
N LYS A 88 -8.85 -6.80 -15.01
CA LYS A 88 -9.34 -5.51 -14.53
C LYS A 88 -8.28 -4.42 -14.54
N TYR A 89 -7.00 -4.79 -14.60
CA TYR A 89 -5.90 -3.84 -14.64
C TYR A 89 -5.46 -3.56 -16.07
N ARG A 90 -5.22 -2.29 -16.36
CA ARG A 90 -4.86 -1.77 -17.68
C ARG A 90 -3.68 -0.82 -17.56
N ASN A 91 -3.06 -0.51 -18.69
CA ASN A 91 -1.91 0.41 -18.78
C ASN A 91 -0.80 0.06 -17.77
N ILE A 92 -0.54 -1.23 -17.60
CA ILE A 92 0.42 -1.73 -16.61
C ILE A 92 1.82 -1.42 -17.10
N GLN A 93 2.54 -0.62 -16.32
CA GLN A 93 3.92 -0.22 -16.54
C GLN A 93 4.75 -0.53 -15.30
N TRP A 94 5.98 -0.95 -15.52
CA TRP A 94 6.95 -1.24 -14.47
C TRP A 94 8.21 -0.43 -14.73
N ASP A 95 8.58 0.42 -13.78
CA ASP A 95 9.88 1.09 -13.74
C ASP A 95 10.66 0.57 -12.53
N GLY A 96 11.55 -0.41 -12.78
CA GLY A 96 12.21 -1.16 -11.71
C GLY A 96 11.22 -1.88 -10.79
N GLU A 97 11.13 -1.40 -9.54
CA GLU A 97 10.20 -1.89 -8.51
C GLU A 97 8.93 -1.03 -8.37
N LEU A 98 8.75 0.00 -9.20
CA LEU A 98 7.54 0.82 -9.22
C LEU A 98 6.55 0.27 -10.25
N LEU A 99 5.35 -0.08 -9.78
CA LEU A 99 4.18 -0.35 -10.61
C LEU A 99 3.43 0.95 -10.86
N ASN A 100 3.00 1.16 -12.10
CA ASN A 100 1.93 2.08 -12.46
C ASN A 100 0.87 1.32 -13.26
N ALA A 101 -0.38 1.36 -12.83
CA ALA A 101 -1.50 0.73 -13.53
C ALA A 101 -2.79 1.54 -13.37
N LYS A 102 -3.80 1.18 -14.15
CA LYS A 102 -5.18 1.66 -14.02
C LYS A 102 -6.10 0.50 -13.70
N ASP A 103 -7.06 0.70 -12.81
CA ASP A 103 -8.15 -0.27 -12.61
C ASP A 103 -9.28 -0.11 -13.64
N ASP A 104 -10.32 -0.93 -13.52
CA ASP A 104 -11.49 -0.94 -14.40
C ASP A 104 -12.34 0.33 -14.31
N ARG A 105 -12.13 1.14 -13.26
CA ARG A 105 -12.74 2.45 -13.06
C ARG A 105 -11.82 3.60 -13.47
N GLY A 106 -10.65 3.29 -14.04
CA GLY A 106 -9.66 4.28 -14.46
C GLY A 106 -8.88 4.93 -13.31
N ARG A 107 -8.94 4.40 -12.09
CA ARG A 107 -8.15 4.91 -10.95
C ARG A 107 -6.70 4.50 -11.10
N THR A 108 -5.79 5.40 -10.73
CA THR A 108 -4.36 5.11 -10.70
C THR A 108 -4.05 4.14 -9.57
N ILE A 109 -3.25 3.13 -9.86
CA ILE A 109 -2.62 2.25 -8.90
C ILE A 109 -1.12 2.43 -9.03
N LEU A 110 -0.49 2.93 -7.97
CA LEU A 110 0.95 2.85 -7.80
C LEU A 110 1.26 1.80 -6.75
N ALA A 111 2.30 1.00 -6.96
CA ALA A 111 2.78 0.10 -5.93
C ALA A 111 4.30 -0.01 -5.94
N ARG A 112 4.91 -0.12 -4.77
CA ARG A 112 6.35 -0.33 -4.64
C ARG A 112 6.66 -1.17 -3.42
N ARG A 113 7.77 -1.90 -3.48
CA ARG A 113 8.40 -2.50 -2.31
C ARG A 113 9.40 -1.51 -1.68
N SER A 114 9.45 -1.49 -0.36
CA SER A 114 10.49 -0.79 0.41
C SER A 114 10.87 -1.63 1.64
N GLY A 115 12.04 -2.27 1.58
CA GLY A 115 12.48 -3.23 2.60
C GLY A 115 11.47 -4.36 2.81
N ARG A 116 11.02 -4.52 4.06
CA ARG A 116 9.98 -5.49 4.46
C ARG A 116 8.55 -4.99 4.29
N TYR A 117 8.33 -3.89 3.56
CA TYR A 117 7.02 -3.31 3.32
C TYR A 117 6.65 -3.31 1.84
N ILE A 118 5.35 -3.44 1.56
CA ILE A 118 4.78 -3.11 0.25
C ILE A 118 3.82 -1.95 0.45
N VAL A 119 4.01 -0.89 -0.33
CA VAL A 119 3.16 0.29 -0.35
C VAL A 119 2.32 0.26 -1.62
N LEU A 120 1.02 0.48 -1.49
CA LEU A 120 0.13 0.70 -2.62
C LEU A 120 -0.62 2.01 -2.44
N LEU A 121 -0.80 2.72 -3.54
CA LEU A 121 -1.61 3.91 -3.62
C LEU A 121 -2.67 3.68 -4.68
N LEU A 122 -3.92 3.89 -4.30
CA LEU A 122 -5.08 3.83 -5.18
C LEU A 122 -5.71 5.22 -5.17
N GLY A 123 -5.88 5.87 -6.31
CA GLY A 123 -6.49 7.21 -6.29
C GLY A 123 -6.50 7.94 -7.60
N GLU A 124 -6.65 9.26 -7.48
CA GLU A 124 -6.98 10.18 -8.57
C GLU A 124 -6.01 10.10 -9.77
N ASN A 125 -6.46 10.61 -10.91
CA ASN A 125 -5.72 10.68 -12.16
C ASN A 125 -4.55 11.67 -12.15
N ASN A 126 -4.18 12.25 -11.00
CA ASN A 126 -3.02 13.13 -10.87
C ASN A 126 -1.78 12.35 -10.40
N PRO A 127 -0.89 11.92 -11.32
CA PRO A 127 0.30 11.16 -10.98
C PRO A 127 1.25 11.93 -10.06
N GLU A 128 1.35 13.26 -10.16
CA GLU A 128 2.27 14.06 -9.35
C GLU A 128 1.93 13.98 -7.85
N THR A 129 0.64 14.02 -7.52
CA THR A 129 0.19 13.93 -6.13
C THR A 129 0.39 12.53 -5.57
N ALA A 130 0.15 11.51 -6.40
CA ALA A 130 0.35 10.12 -6.03
C ALA A 130 1.85 9.81 -5.78
N GLU A 131 2.72 10.27 -6.67
CA GLU A 131 4.18 10.13 -6.53
C GLU A 131 4.71 10.90 -5.31
N THR A 132 4.18 12.09 -5.05
CA THR A 132 4.54 12.88 -3.85
C THR A 132 4.19 12.10 -2.58
N LEU A 133 2.98 11.54 -2.50
CA LEU A 133 2.55 10.77 -1.34
C LEU A 133 3.38 9.48 -1.17
N LEU A 134 3.68 8.78 -2.27
CA LEU A 134 4.56 7.61 -2.26
C LEU A 134 5.96 7.97 -1.74
N THR A 135 6.56 9.04 -2.25
CA THR A 135 7.87 9.53 -1.83
C THR A 135 7.88 9.90 -0.34
N ARG A 136 6.80 10.51 0.17
CA ARG A 136 6.65 10.84 1.60
C ARG A 136 6.63 9.59 2.48
N VAL A 137 5.94 8.53 2.06
CA VAL A 137 5.93 7.24 2.78
C VAL A 137 7.31 6.60 2.74
N GLU A 138 7.96 6.57 1.58
CA GLU A 138 9.28 5.97 1.43
C GLU A 138 10.32 6.61 2.35
N LYS A 139 10.33 7.94 2.45
CA LYS A 139 11.20 8.67 3.39
C LYS A 139 10.96 8.24 4.83
N ARG A 140 9.71 8.07 5.24
CA ARG A 140 9.34 7.60 6.59
C ARG A 140 9.78 6.15 6.82
N LEU A 141 9.64 5.29 5.82
CA LEU A 141 10.07 3.88 5.90
C LEU A 141 11.59 3.73 6.03
N THR A 142 12.34 4.55 5.29
CA THR A 142 13.81 4.54 5.34
C THR A 142 14.32 5.08 6.68
N ALA A 143 13.75 6.16 7.20
CA ALA A 143 14.14 6.73 8.50
C ALA A 143 13.98 5.70 9.65
N GLN A 144 12.92 4.89 9.62
CA GLN A 144 12.72 3.83 10.62
C GLN A 144 13.69 2.65 10.50
N LYS A 145 14.36 2.50 9.36
CA LYS A 145 15.40 1.47 9.15
C LYS A 145 16.74 1.88 9.78
N GLU A 146 17.00 3.18 9.94
CA GLU A 146 18.24 3.70 10.53
C GLU A 146 18.21 3.74 12.07
N GLU A 147 17.02 3.67 12.66
CA GLU A 147 16.82 3.68 14.13
C GLU A 147 16.82 2.27 14.77
N ARG A 148 17.05 1.20 13.98
CA ARG A 148 17.05 -0.20 14.43
C ARG A 148 18.35 -0.91 14.14
#